data_AF-A0A291QCP2-F1
#
_entry.id   AF-A0A291QCP2-F1
#
_cell.length_a   1.000
_cell.length_b   1.000
_cell.length_c   1.000
_cell.angle_alpha   90.00
_cell.angle_beta   90.00
_cell.angle_gamma   90.00
#
_symmetry.space_group_name_H-M   'P 1'
#
loop_
_entity.id
_entity.type
_entity.pdbx_description
1 polymer ?
#
loop_
_entity_poly.entity_id
_entity_poly.type
_entity_poly.pdbx_seq_one_letter_code
_entity_poly.pdbx_strand_id
1 'polypeptide(L)'
;MGYGLPSNQTVNAVGGRQRARDIRVGSRLWTLDGERTVQTTVTEVEVVKAREVVDVVADGVTLTVAADQMLGAPDGWVHARDAADTVLAWTPARKLCRARLTIRPGYEFGYLIGATCSDGTVGVNYVSLVVNDERFAQRYARCLTVATGLSAGLEPVTRPSGYLRRQVPGYRVRVVSSYLADVLRQYVGGDAHHLRQGFPRVVLRDPETFQGFLDGYTDGDGYLIKTWPGRVLVSANVPFLTELARIVGARFTPRADGRASRLIITDRWPSRGTFRPEQHPIQLRESGWSQVHAVRRREAGDKPFTLYGFRLAPYPSFLVNGHLARQQW
;
A
#
# COMPACT_ATOMS: atom_id res chain seq x y z
N MET A 1 31.32 -9.95 -22.35
CA MET A 1 29.94 -9.65 -21.90
C MET A 1 29.98 -9.56 -20.39
N GLY A 2 29.45 -8.49 -19.83
CA GLY A 2 29.65 -8.16 -18.42
C GLY A 2 28.33 -7.73 -17.79
N TYR A 3 28.08 -8.19 -16.57
CA TYR A 3 27.00 -7.72 -15.70
C TYR A 3 27.58 -6.80 -14.63
N GLY A 4 26.70 -6.15 -13.86
CA GLY A 4 27.08 -5.30 -12.73
C GLY A 4 26.82 -3.82 -12.97
N LEU A 5 27.20 -3.03 -11.97
CA LEU A 5 26.84 -1.62 -11.86
C LEU A 5 28.07 -0.73 -11.93
N PRO A 6 28.03 0.39 -12.67
CA PRO A 6 29.07 1.40 -12.64
C PRO A 6 29.34 1.92 -11.23
N SER A 7 30.58 2.32 -10.95
CA SER A 7 31.05 2.78 -9.63
C SER A 7 30.09 3.70 -8.86
N ASN A 8 29.46 4.66 -9.55
CA ASN A 8 28.59 5.68 -8.95
C ASN A 8 27.09 5.34 -9.01
N GLN A 9 26.71 4.26 -9.70
CA GLN A 9 25.34 3.79 -9.69
C GLN A 9 24.95 3.42 -8.25
N THR A 10 23.76 3.81 -7.84
CA THR A 10 23.30 3.61 -6.47
C THR A 10 22.44 2.36 -6.34
N VAL A 11 22.67 1.65 -5.24
CA VAL A 11 21.88 0.50 -4.78
C VAL A 11 21.15 0.84 -3.49
N ASN A 12 20.04 0.16 -3.26
CA ASN A 12 19.24 0.32 -2.05
C ASN A 12 19.76 -0.60 -0.93
N ALA A 13 20.71 -0.12 -0.13
CA ALA A 13 21.16 -0.83 1.06
C ALA A 13 20.20 -0.63 2.25
N VAL A 14 20.25 -1.52 3.24
CA VAL A 14 19.39 -1.47 4.44
C VAL A 14 19.66 -0.23 5.32
N GLY A 15 20.82 0.41 5.18
CA GLY A 15 21.15 1.70 5.82
C GLY A 15 20.90 2.93 4.95
N GLY A 16 20.23 2.79 3.80
CA GLY A 16 20.01 3.86 2.83
C GLY A 16 20.75 3.65 1.52
N ARG A 17 20.75 4.69 0.68
CA ARG A 17 21.32 4.62 -0.65
C ARG A 17 22.85 4.59 -0.60
N GLN A 18 23.48 3.58 -1.21
CA GLN A 18 24.93 3.45 -1.30
C GLN A 18 25.39 3.35 -2.76
N ARG A 19 26.62 3.80 -3.06
CA ARG A 19 27.22 3.62 -4.40
C ARG A 19 27.68 2.17 -4.55
N ALA A 20 27.60 1.64 -5.77
CA ALA A 20 28.01 0.26 -6.06
C ALA A 20 29.45 -0.03 -5.60
N ARG A 21 30.37 0.92 -5.79
CA ARG A 21 31.77 0.78 -5.36
C ARG A 21 32.00 0.74 -3.86
N ASP A 22 31.01 1.13 -3.05
CA ASP A 22 31.11 1.19 -1.59
C ASP A 22 30.50 -0.07 -0.94
N ILE A 23 29.85 -0.93 -1.72
CA ILE A 23 29.31 -2.21 -1.25
C ILE A 23 30.44 -3.19 -0.97
N ARG A 24 30.32 -3.90 0.16
CA ARG A 24 31.28 -4.90 0.64
C ARG A 24 30.56 -6.20 0.99
N VAL A 25 31.31 -7.29 1.06
CA VAL A 25 30.83 -8.54 1.68
C VAL A 25 30.28 -8.23 3.08
N GLY A 26 29.13 -8.83 3.42
CA GLY A 26 28.36 -8.56 4.63
C GLY A 26 27.39 -7.38 4.53
N SER A 27 27.45 -6.56 3.47
CA SER A 27 26.46 -5.49 3.26
C SER A 27 25.07 -6.09 3.05
N ARG A 28 24.06 -5.47 3.65
CA ARG A 28 22.66 -5.87 3.47
C ARG A 28 21.98 -4.99 2.45
N LEU A 29 21.37 -5.60 1.44
CA LEU A 29 20.64 -4.93 0.37
C LEU A 29 19.15 -5.25 0.45
N TRP A 30 18.32 -4.31 -0.01
CA TRP A 30 16.91 -4.57 -0.25
C TRP A 30 16.72 -5.31 -1.58
N THR A 31 15.73 -6.20 -1.61
CA THR A 31 15.25 -6.90 -2.82
C THR A 31 13.73 -7.09 -2.76
N LEU A 32 13.16 -7.67 -3.81
CA LEU A 32 11.76 -8.12 -3.86
C LEU A 32 11.69 -9.65 -3.81
N ASP A 33 10.74 -10.14 -3.03
CA ASP A 33 10.26 -11.51 -3.03
C ASP A 33 8.73 -11.46 -3.17
N GLY A 34 8.25 -11.82 -4.37
CA GLY A 34 6.87 -11.58 -4.78
C GLY A 34 6.46 -10.11 -4.58
N GLU A 35 5.40 -9.90 -3.81
CA GLU A 35 4.83 -8.56 -3.56
C GLU A 35 5.55 -7.78 -2.44
N ARG A 36 6.58 -8.35 -1.83
CA ARG A 36 7.18 -7.85 -0.58
C ARG A 36 8.63 -7.45 -0.76
N THR A 37 9.03 -6.43 -0.01
CA THR A 37 10.45 -6.07 0.08
C THR A 37 11.11 -6.85 1.21
N VAL A 38 12.19 -7.55 0.88
CA VAL A 38 12.96 -8.39 1.80
C VAL A 38 14.43 -7.98 1.75
N GLN A 39 15.23 -8.55 2.66
CA GLN A 39 16.65 -8.22 2.77
C GLN A 39 17.50 -9.42 2.36
N THR A 40 18.60 -9.14 1.68
CA THR A 40 19.60 -10.11 1.28
C THR A 40 20.99 -9.60 1.68
N THR A 41 21.97 -10.50 1.75
CA THR A 41 23.34 -10.19 2.18
C THR A 41 24.31 -10.44 1.04
N VAL A 42 25.24 -9.51 0.84
CA VAL A 42 26.35 -9.65 -0.09
C VAL A 42 27.34 -10.67 0.45
N THR A 43 27.56 -11.73 -0.31
CA THR A 43 28.48 -12.82 0.02
C THR A 43 29.81 -12.68 -0.73
N GLU A 44 29.77 -12.18 -1.96
CA GLU A 44 30.95 -11.92 -2.79
C GLU A 44 30.78 -10.62 -3.57
N VAL A 45 31.90 -9.94 -3.85
CA VAL A 45 31.94 -8.74 -4.69
C VAL A 45 32.93 -8.97 -5.81
N GLU A 46 32.47 -8.75 -7.03
CA GLU A 46 33.29 -8.84 -8.23
C GLU A 46 33.47 -7.49 -8.88
N VAL A 47 34.62 -7.28 -9.52
CA VAL A 47 34.95 -6.04 -10.21
C VAL A 47 35.47 -6.36 -11.60
N VAL A 48 34.78 -5.86 -12.62
CA VAL A 48 35.16 -6.06 -14.02
C VAL A 48 35.23 -4.73 -14.77
N LYS A 49 35.96 -4.71 -15.89
CA LYS A 49 36.01 -3.56 -16.79
C LYS A 49 35.09 -3.78 -17.98
N ALA A 50 34.38 -2.74 -18.39
CA ALA A 50 33.54 -2.76 -19.58
C ALA A 50 33.71 -1.48 -20.40
N ARG A 51 33.62 -1.61 -21.72
CA ARG A 51 33.63 -0.46 -22.65
C ARG A 51 32.22 0.06 -22.95
N GLU A 52 31.19 -0.60 -22.44
CA GLU A 52 29.80 -0.27 -22.71
C GLU A 52 28.94 -0.46 -21.46
N VAL A 53 28.01 0.46 -21.28
CA VAL A 53 26.90 0.39 -20.34
C VAL A 53 25.63 0.87 -21.04
N VAL A 54 24.48 0.63 -20.44
CA VAL A 54 23.20 1.14 -20.92
C VAL A 54 22.55 1.99 -19.84
N ASP A 55 21.94 3.10 -20.26
CA ASP A 55 21.04 3.91 -19.45
C ASP A 55 19.59 3.46 -19.76
N VAL A 56 18.97 2.77 -18.81
CA VAL A 56 17.56 2.36 -18.88
C VAL A 56 16.73 3.49 -18.27
N VAL A 57 15.90 4.12 -19.09
CA VAL A 57 15.05 5.26 -18.71
C VAL A 57 13.65 4.72 -18.40
N ALA A 58 13.29 4.71 -17.12
CA ALA A 58 11.99 4.27 -16.63
C ALA A 58 11.22 5.43 -15.96
N ASP A 59 10.01 5.16 -15.48
CA ASP A 59 9.17 6.19 -14.85
C ASP A 59 9.90 6.94 -13.73
N GLY A 60 10.20 8.21 -13.98
CA GLY A 60 10.81 9.11 -13.00
C GLY A 60 12.25 8.77 -12.58
N VAL A 61 12.91 7.79 -13.21
CA VAL A 61 14.29 7.41 -12.87
C VAL A 61 15.06 6.80 -14.05
N THR A 62 16.35 7.08 -14.10
CA THR A 62 17.30 6.42 -14.99
C THR A 62 18.23 5.54 -14.16
N LEU A 63 18.44 4.29 -14.60
CA LEU A 63 19.44 3.39 -14.04
C LEU A 63 20.51 3.12 -15.10
N THR A 64 21.77 3.32 -14.71
CA THR A 64 22.91 2.94 -15.54
C THR A 64 23.41 1.59 -15.09
N VAL A 65 23.43 0.62 -15.99
CA VAL A 65 23.88 -0.75 -15.71
C VAL A 65 24.70 -1.30 -16.86
N ALA A 66 25.42 -2.39 -16.64
CA ALA A 66 26.00 -3.15 -17.73
C ALA A 66 24.89 -3.67 -18.66
N ALA A 67 25.19 -3.78 -19.95
CA ALA A 67 24.19 -4.13 -20.95
C ALA A 67 23.53 -5.51 -20.71
N ASP A 68 24.29 -6.46 -20.13
CA ASP A 68 23.82 -7.82 -19.87
C ASP A 68 23.26 -7.98 -18.44
N GLN A 69 23.16 -6.90 -17.67
CA GLN A 69 22.54 -6.88 -16.35
C GLN A 69 21.08 -7.34 -16.44
N MET A 70 20.70 -8.36 -15.66
CA MET A 70 19.32 -8.84 -15.62
C MET A 70 18.45 -7.90 -14.77
N LEU A 71 17.28 -7.54 -15.32
CA LEU A 71 16.24 -6.74 -14.67
C LEU A 71 14.95 -7.56 -14.58
N GLY A 72 14.23 -7.43 -13.47
CA GLY A 72 13.00 -8.19 -13.24
C GLY A 72 11.85 -7.66 -14.11
N ALA A 73 11.26 -8.53 -14.92
CA ALA A 73 10.12 -8.27 -15.80
C ALA A 73 8.96 -9.24 -15.48
N PRO A 74 7.73 -9.03 -15.98
CA PRO A 74 6.59 -9.91 -15.69
C PRO A 74 6.85 -11.38 -16.01
N ASP A 75 7.52 -11.65 -17.14
CA ASP A 75 7.82 -13.01 -17.63
C ASP A 75 9.17 -13.55 -17.13
N GLY A 76 9.77 -12.91 -16.12
CA GLY A 76 11.01 -13.34 -15.50
C GLY A 76 12.09 -12.26 -15.54
N TRP A 77 13.12 -12.47 -16.36
CA TRP A 77 14.30 -11.60 -16.37
C TRP A 77 14.65 -11.20 -17.79
N VAL A 78 14.89 -9.91 -18.00
CA VAL A 78 15.32 -9.34 -19.28
C VAL A 78 16.70 -8.71 -19.14
N HIS A 79 17.52 -8.78 -20.18
CA HIS A 79 18.77 -8.03 -20.20
C HIS A 79 18.48 -6.53 -20.32
N ALA A 80 19.26 -5.70 -19.63
CA ALA A 80 19.05 -4.26 -19.63
C ALA A 80 19.08 -3.62 -21.03
N ARG A 81 19.88 -4.18 -21.96
CA ARG A 81 19.90 -3.77 -23.38
C ARG A 81 18.57 -3.97 -24.11
N ASP A 82 17.78 -4.96 -23.70
CA ASP A 82 16.55 -5.40 -24.37
C ASP A 82 15.29 -4.96 -23.61
N ALA A 83 15.44 -4.13 -22.57
CA ALA A 83 14.34 -3.73 -21.70
C ALA A 83 13.46 -2.61 -22.29
N ALA A 84 13.69 -2.15 -23.52
CA ALA A 84 12.86 -1.12 -24.14
C ALA A 84 11.41 -1.60 -24.28
N ASP A 85 10.45 -0.69 -24.09
CA ASP A 85 9.01 -0.95 -24.22
C ASP A 85 8.47 -2.06 -23.30
N THR A 86 9.19 -2.42 -22.24
CA THR A 86 8.76 -3.36 -21.19
C THR A 86 8.38 -2.64 -19.89
N VAL A 87 7.91 -3.41 -18.91
CA VAL A 87 7.78 -2.96 -17.52
C VAL A 87 8.75 -3.71 -16.62
N LEU A 88 9.30 -3.00 -15.63
CA LEU A 88 10.23 -3.56 -14.67
C LEU A 88 9.64 -3.58 -13.27
N ALA A 89 9.92 -4.66 -12.53
CA ALA A 89 9.54 -4.79 -11.14
C ALA A 89 10.19 -3.68 -10.33
N TRP A 90 9.37 -2.95 -9.58
CA TRP A 90 9.77 -1.70 -8.93
C TRP A 90 9.18 -1.56 -7.54
N THR A 91 9.86 -0.82 -6.67
CA THR A 91 9.33 -0.37 -5.38
C THR A 91 9.76 1.06 -5.09
N PRO A 92 8.93 1.89 -4.42
CA PRO A 92 9.31 3.23 -4.03
C PRO A 92 10.48 3.21 -3.05
N ALA A 93 11.69 3.53 -3.51
CA ALA A 93 12.92 3.49 -2.73
C ALA A 93 12.84 4.24 -1.38
N ARG A 94 12.09 5.36 -1.32
CA ARG A 94 11.89 6.16 -0.10
C ARG A 94 11.06 5.45 0.98
N LYS A 95 10.35 4.37 0.64
CA LYS A 95 9.47 3.62 1.53
C LYS A 95 10.12 2.34 2.09
N LEU A 96 11.32 1.97 1.65
CA LEU A 96 12.00 0.72 2.05
C LEU A 96 12.29 0.62 3.54
N CYS A 97 12.64 1.75 4.18
CA CYS A 97 13.03 1.79 5.59
C CYS A 97 11.86 2.08 6.54
N ARG A 98 10.61 2.07 6.06
CA ARG A 98 9.45 2.32 6.93
C ARG A 98 9.20 1.14 7.86
N ALA A 99 8.67 1.43 9.04
CA ALA A 99 8.16 0.39 9.93
C ALA A 99 6.99 -0.34 9.26
N ARG A 100 7.12 -1.65 9.11
CA ARG A 100 6.03 -2.52 8.63
C ARG A 100 5.15 -2.90 9.82
N LEU A 101 3.84 -2.88 9.59
CA LEU A 101 2.87 -3.24 10.63
C LEU A 101 2.51 -4.72 10.50
N THR A 102 2.28 -5.37 11.64
CA THR A 102 1.62 -6.68 11.66
C THR A 102 0.13 -6.44 11.87
N ILE A 103 -0.59 -6.33 10.75
CA ILE A 103 -2.04 -6.15 10.78
C ILE A 103 -2.71 -7.47 11.15
N ARG A 104 -3.57 -7.42 12.17
CA ARG A 104 -4.32 -8.56 12.69
C ARG A 104 -5.77 -8.50 12.18
N PRO A 105 -6.26 -9.50 11.44
CA PRO A 105 -7.68 -9.56 11.06
C PRO A 105 -8.56 -9.83 12.29
N GLY A 106 -9.87 -9.67 12.12
CA GLY A 106 -10.87 -9.81 13.19
C GLY A 106 -11.77 -8.59 13.29
N TYR A 107 -12.60 -8.56 14.33
CA TYR A 107 -13.60 -7.52 14.54
C TYR A 107 -12.99 -6.10 14.53
N GLU A 108 -11.91 -5.86 15.29
CA GLU A 108 -11.26 -4.55 15.40
C GLU A 108 -10.71 -4.05 14.07
N PHE A 109 -10.20 -4.96 13.24
CA PHE A 109 -9.72 -4.62 11.90
C PHE A 109 -10.87 -4.21 10.98
N GLY A 110 -11.96 -4.97 11.01
CA GLY A 110 -13.20 -4.60 10.33
C GLY A 110 -13.67 -3.21 10.76
N TYR A 111 -13.78 -2.99 12.07
CA TYR A 111 -14.23 -1.74 12.65
C TYR A 111 -13.36 -0.55 12.24
N LEU A 112 -12.04 -0.70 12.31
CA LEU A 112 -11.08 0.30 11.83
C LEU A 112 -11.38 0.71 10.38
N ILE A 113 -11.57 -0.28 9.49
CA ILE A 113 -11.84 0.00 8.08
C ILE A 113 -13.21 0.67 7.90
N GLY A 114 -14.26 0.16 8.55
CA GLY A 114 -15.62 0.71 8.46
C GLY A 114 -15.66 2.17 8.88
N ALA A 115 -15.12 2.47 10.06
CA ALA A 115 -15.05 3.83 10.60
C ALA A 115 -14.16 4.76 9.76
N THR A 116 -13.08 4.21 9.15
CA THR A 116 -12.24 4.99 8.24
C THR A 116 -12.99 5.33 6.94
N CYS A 117 -13.78 4.39 6.43
CA CYS A 117 -14.53 4.56 5.18
C CYS A 117 -15.74 5.49 5.32
N SER A 118 -16.28 5.70 6.52
CA SER A 118 -17.34 6.66 6.79
C SER A 118 -16.77 8.06 7.07
N ASP A 119 -16.09 8.23 8.21
CA ASP A 119 -15.67 9.54 8.74
C ASP A 119 -14.14 9.74 8.76
N GLY A 120 -13.39 8.74 8.34
CA GLY A 120 -11.94 8.78 8.35
C GLY A 120 -11.33 9.63 7.24
N THR A 121 -10.07 9.99 7.45
CA THR A 121 -9.22 10.63 6.46
C THR A 121 -7.91 9.87 6.34
N VAL A 122 -7.57 9.44 5.14
CA VAL A 122 -6.29 8.82 4.81
C VAL A 122 -5.40 9.84 4.07
N GLY A 123 -4.62 10.60 4.84
CA GLY A 123 -3.65 11.55 4.31
C GLY A 123 -2.38 10.88 3.81
N VAL A 124 -1.46 11.64 3.20
CA VAL A 124 -0.26 11.10 2.52
C VAL A 124 0.50 10.07 3.38
N ASN A 125 0.72 10.38 4.66
CA ASN A 125 1.46 9.56 5.61
C ASN A 125 0.74 9.38 6.96
N TYR A 126 -0.57 9.60 7.02
CA TYR A 126 -1.33 9.52 8.26
C TYR A 126 -2.74 9.03 8.04
N VAL A 127 -3.34 8.53 9.11
CA VAL A 127 -4.76 8.19 9.19
C VAL A 127 -5.35 8.97 10.35
N SER A 128 -6.50 9.59 10.14
CA SER A 128 -7.16 10.42 11.13
C SER A 128 -8.67 10.18 11.14
N LEU A 129 -9.27 10.20 12.32
CA LEU A 129 -10.71 10.32 12.54
C LEU A 129 -10.95 11.59 13.36
N VAL A 130 -11.94 12.41 12.99
CA VAL A 130 -12.32 13.60 13.76
C VAL A 130 -13.84 13.64 13.88
N VAL A 131 -14.35 13.39 15.09
CA VAL A 131 -15.79 13.20 15.36
C VAL A 131 -16.20 13.92 16.63
N ASN A 132 -17.50 14.19 16.78
CA ASN A 132 -18.02 14.86 17.99
C ASN A 132 -18.27 13.87 19.13
N ASP A 133 -18.47 12.59 18.81
CA ASP A 133 -18.77 11.54 19.78
C ASP A 133 -17.48 10.96 20.37
N GLU A 134 -17.31 11.12 21.68
CA GLU A 134 -16.13 10.62 22.41
C GLU A 134 -16.04 9.09 22.37
N ARG A 135 -17.16 8.38 22.53
CA ARG A 135 -17.20 6.91 22.55
C ARG A 135 -16.81 6.35 21.19
N PHE A 136 -17.29 6.98 20.10
CA PHE A 136 -16.89 6.60 18.76
C PHE A 136 -15.37 6.76 18.59
N ALA A 137 -14.83 7.92 18.97
CA ALA A 137 -13.40 8.19 18.88
C ALA A 137 -12.56 7.22 19.74
N GLN A 138 -12.96 6.95 20.98
CA GLN A 138 -12.29 5.98 21.86
C GLN A 138 -12.32 4.56 21.29
N ARG A 139 -13.47 4.12 20.77
CA ARG A 139 -13.62 2.80 20.14
C ARG A 139 -12.74 2.67 18.90
N TYR A 140 -12.67 3.71 18.07
CA TYR A 140 -11.77 3.77 16.93
C TYR A 140 -10.30 3.68 17.33
N ALA A 141 -9.86 4.46 18.33
CA ALA A 141 -8.49 4.42 18.84
C ALA A 141 -8.10 3.02 19.35
N ARG A 142 -9.00 2.38 20.12
CA ARG A 142 -8.81 1.00 20.61
C ARG A 142 -8.67 0.02 19.45
N CYS A 143 -9.61 0.03 18.50
CA CYS A 143 -9.61 -0.90 17.37
C CYS A 143 -8.39 -0.71 16.47
N LEU A 144 -7.99 0.55 16.22
CA LEU A 144 -6.76 0.87 15.49
C LEU A 144 -5.54 0.27 16.19
N THR A 145 -5.43 0.46 17.50
CA THR A 145 -4.31 -0.06 18.30
C THR A 145 -4.25 -1.59 18.27
N VAL A 146 -5.38 -2.26 18.48
CA VAL A 146 -5.46 -3.73 18.46
C VAL A 146 -5.15 -4.30 17.08
N ALA A 147 -5.71 -3.72 16.03
CA ALA A 147 -5.57 -4.22 14.66
C ALA A 147 -4.16 -3.99 14.08
N THR A 148 -3.44 -2.95 14.52
CA THR A 148 -2.17 -2.54 13.88
C THR A 148 -0.96 -2.54 14.80
N GLY A 149 -1.15 -2.55 16.12
CA GLY A 149 -0.11 -2.35 17.12
C GLY A 149 0.36 -0.89 17.28
N LEU A 150 -0.17 0.05 16.51
CA LEU A 150 0.16 1.47 16.65
C LEU A 150 -0.57 2.08 17.85
N SER A 151 0.14 2.82 18.70
CA SER A 151 -0.50 3.58 19.76
C SER A 151 -1.34 4.72 19.17
N ALA A 152 -2.65 4.69 19.40
CA ALA A 152 -3.57 5.75 19.03
C ALA A 152 -4.15 6.42 20.28
N GLY A 153 -3.91 7.73 20.41
CA GLY A 153 -4.45 8.56 21.47
C GLY A 153 -5.69 9.34 21.03
N LEU A 154 -6.50 9.71 22.02
CA LEU A 154 -7.60 10.65 21.86
C LEU A 154 -7.09 12.07 22.12
N GLU A 155 -7.40 12.99 21.22
CA GLU A 155 -7.03 14.40 21.34
C GLU A 155 -8.29 15.27 21.27
N PRO A 156 -8.62 16.06 22.30
CA PRO A 156 -9.66 17.08 22.21
C PRO A 156 -9.30 18.12 21.14
N VAL A 157 -10.23 18.43 20.25
CA VAL A 157 -10.04 19.41 19.18
C VAL A 157 -11.27 20.28 19.01
N THR A 158 -11.07 21.42 18.35
CA THR A 158 -12.16 22.31 17.94
C THR A 158 -12.18 22.37 16.41
N ARG A 159 -13.37 22.23 15.81
CA ARG A 159 -13.52 22.28 14.35
C ARG A 159 -14.67 23.19 13.92
N PRO A 160 -14.59 23.83 12.74
CA PRO A 160 -15.70 24.59 12.19
C PRO A 160 -16.82 23.61 11.78
N SER A 161 -18.04 23.86 12.25
CA SER A 161 -19.24 23.16 11.78
C SER A 161 -19.89 23.95 10.65
N GLY A 162 -19.96 23.37 9.45
CA GLY A 162 -20.67 23.99 8.32
C GLY A 162 -22.18 24.12 8.57
N TYR A 163 -22.76 23.17 9.31
CA TYR A 163 -24.18 23.18 9.68
C TYR A 163 -24.48 24.25 10.73
N LEU A 164 -23.68 24.33 11.79
CA LEU A 164 -23.90 25.27 12.90
C LEU A 164 -23.21 26.63 12.70
N ARG A 165 -22.40 26.79 11.64
CA ARG A 165 -21.59 27.98 11.32
C ARG A 165 -20.77 28.51 12.51
N ARG A 166 -20.33 27.61 13.39
CA ARG A 166 -19.51 27.92 14.58
C ARG A 166 -18.49 26.83 14.85
N GLN A 167 -17.53 27.16 15.70
CA GLN A 167 -16.59 26.18 16.26
C GLN A 167 -17.34 25.21 17.18
N VAL A 168 -17.10 23.91 17.01
CA VAL A 168 -17.66 22.86 17.86
C VAL A 168 -16.53 22.00 18.45
N PRO A 169 -16.67 21.59 19.73
CA PRO A 169 -15.75 20.63 20.32
C PRO A 169 -15.93 19.26 19.66
N GLY A 170 -14.83 18.51 19.60
CA GLY A 170 -14.81 17.13 19.16
C GLY A 170 -13.51 16.45 19.56
N TYR A 171 -13.31 15.26 19.02
CA TYR A 171 -12.22 14.37 19.36
C TYR A 171 -11.53 13.92 18.09
N ARG A 172 -10.20 14.00 18.08
CA ARG A 172 -9.34 13.52 17.01
C ARG A 172 -8.59 12.27 17.48
N VAL A 173 -8.52 11.29 16.61
CA VAL A 173 -7.58 10.18 16.70
C VAL A 173 -6.72 10.23 15.45
N ARG A 174 -5.40 10.35 15.62
CA ARG A 174 -4.47 10.44 14.48
C ARG A 174 -3.23 9.59 14.73
N VAL A 175 -2.85 8.81 13.72
CA VAL A 175 -1.58 8.09 13.70
C VAL A 175 -0.80 8.46 12.44
N VAL A 176 0.51 8.68 12.60
CA VAL A 176 1.42 8.97 11.48
C VAL A 176 2.11 7.68 11.09
N SER A 177 1.68 7.09 9.98
CA SER A 177 2.27 5.89 9.39
C SER A 177 2.01 5.88 7.89
N SER A 178 3.06 6.02 7.09
CA SER A 178 2.96 5.87 5.64
C SER A 178 2.59 4.44 5.23
N TYR A 179 2.98 3.43 6.00
CA TYR A 179 2.57 2.04 5.78
C TYR A 179 1.06 1.87 5.93
N LEU A 180 0.47 2.38 7.03
CA LEU A 180 -0.97 2.29 7.25
C LEU A 180 -1.75 3.12 6.22
N ALA A 181 -1.26 4.32 5.87
CA ALA A 181 -1.93 5.14 4.86
C ALA A 181 -1.96 4.44 3.49
N ASP A 182 -0.85 3.84 3.07
CA ASP A 182 -0.77 3.11 1.80
C ASP A 182 -1.62 1.82 1.82
N VAL A 183 -1.63 1.07 2.92
CA VAL A 183 -2.41 -0.18 3.00
C VAL A 183 -3.91 0.09 2.99
N LEU A 184 -4.37 1.16 3.65
CA LEU A 184 -5.78 1.55 3.60
C LEU A 184 -6.19 1.99 2.19
N ARG A 185 -5.33 2.73 1.47
CA ARG A 185 -5.55 3.02 0.05
C ARG A 185 -5.63 1.75 -0.79
N GLN A 186 -4.75 0.78 -0.57
CA GLN A 186 -4.81 -0.51 -1.25
C GLN A 186 -6.16 -1.19 -1.03
N TYR A 187 -6.65 -1.24 0.22
CA TYR A 187 -7.91 -1.90 0.52
C TYR A 187 -9.10 -1.30 -0.22
N VAL A 188 -9.11 0.03 -0.40
CA VAL A 188 -10.20 0.74 -1.06
C VAL A 188 -9.94 1.01 -2.55
N GLY A 189 -8.98 0.34 -3.18
CA GLY A 189 -8.73 0.43 -4.62
C GLY A 189 -7.97 1.68 -5.09
N GLY A 190 -7.22 2.33 -4.19
CA GLY A 190 -6.23 3.37 -4.51
C GLY A 190 -6.57 4.76 -3.98
N ASP A 191 -7.83 5.19 -4.09
CA ASP A 191 -8.30 6.48 -3.59
C ASP A 191 -9.21 6.30 -2.37
N ALA A 192 -8.74 6.75 -1.20
CA ALA A 192 -9.49 6.67 0.05
C ALA A 192 -10.45 7.84 0.28
N HIS A 193 -10.69 8.67 -0.74
CA HIS A 193 -11.70 9.70 -0.66
C HIS A 193 -13.10 9.08 -0.62
N HIS A 194 -13.93 9.44 0.37
CA HIS A 194 -15.25 8.85 0.61
C HIS A 194 -16.16 8.71 -0.63
N LEU A 195 -16.11 9.67 -1.57
CA LEU A 195 -16.88 9.61 -2.84
C LEU A 195 -16.32 8.68 -3.93
N ARG A 196 -15.05 8.29 -3.85
CA ARG A 196 -14.33 7.56 -4.91
C ARG A 196 -13.74 6.23 -4.45
N GLN A 197 -13.73 5.99 -3.15
CA GLN A 197 -13.25 4.75 -2.57
C GLN A 197 -14.06 3.55 -3.07
N GLY A 198 -13.36 2.49 -3.43
CA GLY A 198 -13.96 1.19 -3.71
C GLY A 198 -14.41 0.50 -2.42
N PHE A 199 -15.21 -0.55 -2.57
CA PHE A 199 -15.60 -1.38 -1.43
C PHE A 199 -14.38 -2.17 -0.91
N PRO A 200 -14.02 -2.08 0.39
CA PRO A 200 -12.82 -2.71 0.92
C PRO A 200 -12.98 -4.22 1.09
N ARG A 201 -12.79 -4.99 0.01
CA ARG A 201 -13.03 -6.45 0.02
C ARG A 201 -12.23 -7.23 1.06
N VAL A 202 -11.14 -6.65 1.58
CA VAL A 202 -10.37 -7.24 2.70
C VAL A 202 -11.22 -7.50 3.94
N VAL A 203 -12.34 -6.78 4.12
CA VAL A 203 -13.26 -7.01 5.25
C VAL A 203 -14.16 -8.24 5.06
N LEU A 204 -14.21 -8.82 3.86
CA LEU A 204 -14.99 -10.01 3.54
C LEU A 204 -14.27 -11.31 3.94
N ARG A 205 -13.18 -11.21 4.69
CA ARG A 205 -12.38 -12.39 5.10
C ARG A 205 -13.19 -13.42 5.88
N ASP A 206 -14.00 -12.94 6.79
CA ASP A 206 -14.82 -13.75 7.68
C ASP A 206 -15.99 -12.91 8.22
N PRO A 207 -17.06 -13.54 8.74
CA PRO A 207 -18.22 -12.83 9.24
C PRO A 207 -17.92 -11.87 10.40
N GLU A 208 -16.93 -12.18 11.25
CA GLU A 208 -16.56 -11.36 12.40
C GLU A 208 -15.94 -10.03 11.96
N THR A 209 -14.98 -10.09 11.04
CA THR A 209 -14.36 -8.92 10.42
C THR A 209 -15.41 -8.08 9.70
N PHE A 210 -16.30 -8.73 8.94
CA PHE A 210 -17.33 -8.00 8.21
C PHE A 210 -18.36 -7.35 9.16
N GLN A 211 -18.69 -8.00 10.29
CA GLN A 211 -19.52 -7.41 11.33
C GLN A 211 -18.86 -6.17 11.95
N GLY A 212 -17.55 -6.24 12.24
CA GLY A 212 -16.77 -5.09 12.67
C GLY A 212 -16.86 -3.93 11.69
N PHE A 213 -16.72 -4.21 10.39
CA PHE A 213 -16.86 -3.20 9.33
C PHE A 213 -18.24 -2.54 9.33
N LEU A 214 -19.31 -3.32 9.43
CA LEU A 214 -20.67 -2.78 9.48
C LEU A 214 -20.86 -1.89 10.72
N ASP A 215 -20.35 -2.29 11.89
CA ASP A 215 -20.45 -1.50 13.12
C ASP A 215 -19.65 -0.20 13.02
N GLY A 216 -18.42 -0.25 12.51
CA GLY A 216 -17.58 0.94 12.32
C GLY A 216 -18.19 1.95 11.34
N TYR A 217 -18.77 1.47 10.24
CA TYR A 217 -19.46 2.36 9.29
C TYR A 217 -20.76 2.92 9.89
N THR A 218 -21.47 2.13 10.70
CA THR A 218 -22.70 2.55 11.37
C THR A 218 -22.43 3.67 12.38
N ASP A 219 -21.33 3.60 13.13
CA ASP A 219 -20.98 4.62 14.13
C ASP A 219 -20.62 5.97 13.49
N GLY A 220 -20.18 5.98 12.22
CA GLY A 220 -19.90 7.23 11.49
C GLY A 220 -21.09 7.72 10.66
N ASP A 221 -21.34 7.04 9.53
CA ASP A 221 -22.34 7.44 8.53
C ASP A 221 -23.59 6.55 8.58
N GLY A 222 -24.01 6.12 9.76
CA GLY A 222 -25.19 5.28 9.92
C GLY A 222 -25.92 5.46 11.25
N TYR A 223 -26.88 4.59 11.48
CA TYR A 223 -27.57 4.47 12.77
C TYR A 223 -28.34 3.15 12.87
N LEU A 224 -28.61 2.73 14.10
CA LEU A 224 -29.47 1.57 14.40
C LEU A 224 -30.95 1.94 14.29
N ILE A 225 -31.74 1.00 13.78
CA ILE A 225 -33.20 1.14 13.70
C ILE A 225 -33.79 0.82 15.08
N LYS A 226 -34.56 1.75 15.65
CA LYS A 226 -35.10 1.61 17.01
C LYS A 226 -36.18 0.54 17.14
N THR A 227 -36.90 0.25 16.06
CA THR A 227 -38.11 -0.58 16.07
C THR A 227 -37.85 -2.07 15.84
N TRP A 228 -36.72 -2.43 15.20
CA TRP A 228 -36.38 -3.83 14.91
C TRP A 228 -34.87 -3.98 14.65
N PRO A 229 -34.30 -5.20 14.79
CA PRO A 229 -32.86 -5.44 14.66
C PRO A 229 -32.32 -5.18 13.25
N GLY A 230 -31.77 -3.99 13.05
CA GLY A 230 -31.15 -3.57 11.80
C GLY A 230 -30.52 -2.19 11.90
N ARG A 231 -29.87 -1.80 10.80
CA ARG A 231 -29.11 -0.56 10.68
C ARG A 231 -29.38 0.10 9.33
N VAL A 232 -29.20 1.41 9.31
CA VAL A 232 -29.21 2.21 8.09
C VAL A 232 -27.81 2.76 7.89
N LEU A 233 -27.21 2.49 6.73
CA LEU A 233 -25.98 3.14 6.29
C LEU A 233 -26.33 4.23 5.27
N VAL A 234 -25.67 5.37 5.37
CA VAL A 234 -25.90 6.56 4.54
C VAL A 234 -24.62 6.85 3.77
N SER A 235 -24.69 7.02 2.45
CA SER A 235 -23.51 7.40 1.67
C SER A 235 -23.90 8.04 0.35
N ALA A 236 -23.10 9.01 -0.10
CA ALA A 236 -23.18 9.53 -1.46
C ALA A 236 -22.46 8.62 -2.48
N ASN A 237 -21.66 7.65 -2.02
CA ASN A 237 -20.97 6.70 -2.89
C ASN A 237 -21.91 5.53 -3.28
N VAL A 238 -22.68 5.73 -4.34
CA VAL A 238 -23.65 4.74 -4.85
C VAL A 238 -23.01 3.41 -5.26
N PRO A 239 -21.85 3.37 -5.96
CA PRO A 239 -21.17 2.11 -6.26
C PRO A 239 -20.84 1.30 -5.00
N PHE A 240 -20.35 1.96 -3.94
CA PHE A 240 -20.06 1.32 -2.66
C PHE A 240 -21.31 0.69 -2.02
N LEU A 241 -22.42 1.43 -1.95
CA LEU A 241 -23.67 0.91 -1.38
C LEU A 241 -24.28 -0.20 -2.23
N THR A 242 -24.13 -0.14 -3.55
CA THR A 242 -24.60 -1.17 -4.48
C THR A 242 -23.87 -2.49 -4.25
N GLU A 243 -22.54 -2.44 -4.11
CA GLU A 243 -21.74 -3.63 -3.83
C GLU A 243 -22.07 -4.20 -2.44
N LEU A 244 -22.15 -3.34 -1.42
CA LEU A 244 -22.52 -3.77 -0.06
C LEU A 244 -23.90 -4.43 -0.03
N ALA A 245 -24.89 -3.87 -0.73
CA ALA A 245 -26.22 -4.45 -0.82
C ALA A 245 -26.21 -5.88 -1.39
N ARG A 246 -25.38 -6.15 -2.40
CA ARG A 246 -25.21 -7.51 -2.95
C ARG A 246 -24.61 -8.46 -1.91
N ILE A 247 -23.57 -8.03 -1.21
CA ILE A 247 -22.88 -8.83 -0.18
C ILE A 247 -23.85 -9.23 0.94
N VAL A 248 -24.61 -8.27 1.48
CA VAL A 248 -25.58 -8.54 2.56
C VAL A 248 -26.92 -9.07 2.06
N GLY A 249 -27.10 -9.24 0.74
CA GLY A 249 -28.35 -9.71 0.14
C GLY A 249 -29.53 -8.75 0.34
N ALA A 250 -29.26 -7.45 0.49
CA ALA A 250 -30.26 -6.40 0.67
C ALA A 250 -30.73 -5.83 -0.67
N ARG A 251 -31.96 -5.31 -0.71
CA ARG A 251 -32.43 -4.51 -1.83
C ARG A 251 -31.93 -3.08 -1.66
N PHE A 252 -31.44 -2.49 -2.74
CA PHE A 252 -30.96 -1.11 -2.74
C PHE A 252 -31.48 -0.35 -3.96
N THR A 253 -31.95 0.87 -3.72
CA THR A 253 -32.40 1.79 -4.75
C THR A 253 -31.73 3.14 -4.48
N PRO A 254 -30.81 3.60 -5.35
CA PRO A 254 -30.15 4.88 -5.19
C PRO A 254 -31.16 6.04 -5.21
N ARG A 255 -30.87 7.11 -4.47
CA ARG A 255 -31.62 8.36 -4.61
C ARG A 255 -31.22 9.08 -5.89
N ALA A 256 -32.20 9.61 -6.62
CA ALA A 256 -31.98 10.36 -7.86
C ALA A 256 -31.74 11.86 -7.66
N ASP A 257 -31.96 12.40 -6.45
CA ASP A 257 -31.98 13.84 -6.14
C ASP A 257 -30.61 14.42 -5.74
N GLY A 258 -29.51 13.70 -6.00
CA GLY A 258 -28.15 14.12 -5.65
C GLY A 258 -27.84 14.09 -4.15
N ARG A 259 -28.77 13.68 -3.29
CA ARG A 259 -28.53 13.49 -1.85
C ARG A 259 -27.94 12.11 -1.56
N ALA A 260 -27.33 11.96 -0.38
CA ALA A 260 -26.81 10.68 0.08
C ALA A 260 -27.90 9.60 0.10
N SER A 261 -27.59 8.44 -0.48
CA SER A 261 -28.46 7.27 -0.52
C SER A 261 -28.43 6.52 0.79
N ARG A 262 -29.47 5.70 1.04
CA ARG A 262 -29.62 4.92 2.28
C ARG A 262 -29.70 3.44 1.95
N LEU A 263 -28.92 2.63 2.63
CA LEU A 263 -28.99 1.18 2.58
C LEU A 263 -29.48 0.65 3.93
N ILE A 264 -30.56 -0.12 3.91
CA ILE A 264 -31.09 -0.78 5.11
C ILE A 264 -30.53 -2.21 5.16
N ILE A 265 -29.86 -2.54 6.27
CA ILE A 265 -29.27 -3.85 6.51
C ILE A 265 -29.93 -4.45 7.74
N THR A 266 -30.51 -5.64 7.58
CA THR A 266 -31.05 -6.40 8.71
C THR A 266 -29.93 -7.11 9.46
N ASP A 267 -29.98 -7.19 10.79
CA ASP A 267 -28.94 -7.93 11.55
C ASP A 267 -28.94 -9.44 11.25
N ARG A 268 -30.03 -9.94 10.64
CA ARG A 268 -30.12 -11.29 10.08
C ARG A 268 -29.41 -11.46 8.72
N TRP A 269 -28.60 -10.50 8.28
CA TRP A 269 -27.85 -10.62 7.02
C TRP A 269 -27.03 -11.93 6.90
N PRO A 270 -26.45 -12.51 7.98
CA PRO A 270 -25.71 -13.78 7.83
C PRO A 270 -26.62 -14.93 7.37
N SER A 271 -27.87 -14.95 7.85
CA SER A 271 -28.84 -16.00 7.51
C SER A 271 -29.31 -15.96 6.06
N ARG A 272 -29.02 -14.88 5.31
CA ARG A 272 -29.39 -14.78 3.88
C ARG A 272 -28.48 -15.61 2.98
N GLY A 273 -27.33 -16.08 3.46
CA GLY A 273 -26.41 -16.94 2.71
C GLY A 273 -25.73 -16.28 1.50
N THR A 274 -25.81 -14.95 1.37
CA THR A 274 -25.19 -14.19 0.27
C THR A 274 -23.75 -13.80 0.54
N PHE A 275 -23.36 -13.70 1.82
CA PHE A 275 -21.97 -13.43 2.19
C PHE A 275 -21.09 -14.61 1.82
N ARG A 276 -20.01 -14.32 1.09
CA ARG A 276 -18.97 -15.28 0.72
C ARG A 276 -17.65 -14.80 1.29
N PRO A 277 -16.99 -15.60 2.14
CA PRO A 277 -15.64 -15.31 2.59
C PRO A 277 -14.69 -15.16 1.40
N GLU A 278 -13.82 -14.15 1.44
CA GLU A 278 -12.84 -13.87 0.40
C GLU A 278 -11.43 -13.73 0.96
N GLN A 279 -10.43 -14.15 0.18
CA GLN A 279 -9.03 -13.98 0.55
C GLN A 279 -8.42 -12.81 -0.21
N HIS A 280 -8.16 -11.72 0.51
CA HIS A 280 -7.43 -10.55 0.02
C HIS A 280 -6.16 -10.33 0.83
N PRO A 281 -5.09 -9.78 0.23
CA PRO A 281 -3.88 -9.43 0.96
C PRO A 281 -4.17 -8.40 2.07
N ILE A 282 -3.86 -8.79 3.30
CA ILE A 282 -3.90 -7.91 4.48
C ILE A 282 -2.62 -7.05 4.51
N GLN A 283 -1.51 -7.59 4.02
CA GLN A 283 -0.27 -6.83 4.00
C GLN A 283 -0.20 -5.92 2.78
N LEU A 284 0.53 -4.83 2.93
CA LEU A 284 0.76 -3.90 1.84
C LEU A 284 1.59 -4.58 0.75
N ARG A 285 1.13 -4.44 -0.49
CA ARG A 285 1.91 -4.73 -1.70
C ARG A 285 2.97 -3.65 -1.82
N GLU A 286 4.22 -4.04 -1.71
CA GLU A 286 5.36 -3.13 -1.75
C GLU A 286 6.04 -3.11 -3.11
N SER A 287 5.74 -4.07 -3.97
CA SER A 287 6.14 -4.10 -5.37
C SER A 287 5.07 -3.48 -6.28
N GLY A 288 5.52 -3.04 -7.45
CA GLY A 288 4.70 -2.63 -8.57
C GLY A 288 5.50 -2.77 -9.86
N TRP A 289 5.00 -2.13 -10.91
CA TRP A 289 5.61 -2.12 -12.24
C TRP A 289 5.91 -0.68 -12.64
N SER A 290 7.05 -0.48 -13.30
CA SER A 290 7.43 0.80 -13.88
C SER A 290 7.76 0.61 -15.35
N GLN A 291 7.20 1.45 -16.20
CA GLN A 291 7.40 1.44 -17.65
C GLN A 291 8.82 1.86 -17.98
N VAL A 292 9.45 1.14 -18.91
CA VAL A 292 10.69 1.57 -19.57
C VAL A 292 10.31 2.30 -20.85
N HIS A 293 10.83 3.51 -21.00
CA HIS A 293 10.59 4.37 -22.17
C HIS A 293 11.71 4.30 -23.19
N ALA A 294 12.94 4.04 -22.74
CA ALA A 294 14.09 3.96 -23.63
C ALA A 294 15.24 3.19 -22.97
N VAL A 295 16.06 2.58 -23.83
CA VAL A 295 17.38 2.07 -23.47
C VAL A 295 18.40 2.79 -24.33
N ARG A 296 19.34 3.48 -23.69
CA ARG A 296 20.37 4.28 -24.38
C ARG A 296 21.73 3.68 -24.15
N ARG A 297 22.39 3.28 -25.23
CA ARG A 297 23.77 2.78 -25.17
C ARG A 297 24.72 3.92 -24.81
N ARG A 298 25.70 3.62 -23.96
CA ARG A 298 26.77 4.55 -23.61
C ARG A 298 28.12 3.84 -23.65
N GLU A 299 28.96 4.31 -24.56
CA GLU A 299 30.31 3.80 -24.72
C GLU A 299 31.28 4.55 -23.81
N ALA A 300 32.33 3.84 -23.40
CA ALA A 300 33.45 4.43 -22.70
C ALA A 300 34.29 5.23 -23.70
N GLY A 301 34.76 6.41 -23.28
CA GLY A 301 35.87 7.09 -23.96
C GLY A 301 37.18 6.34 -23.70
N ASP A 302 38.25 7.08 -23.39
CA ASP A 302 39.59 6.49 -23.21
C ASP A 302 39.65 5.44 -22.10
N LYS A 303 38.92 5.66 -20.98
CA LYS A 303 38.92 4.79 -19.81
C LYS A 303 37.67 3.91 -19.75
N PRO A 304 37.79 2.58 -19.62
CA PRO A 304 36.64 1.71 -19.47
C PRO A 304 35.90 1.98 -18.15
N PHE A 305 34.59 1.70 -18.14
CA PHE A 305 33.80 1.67 -16.92
C PHE A 305 34.32 0.58 -15.97
N THR A 306 34.22 0.84 -14.67
CA THR A 306 34.42 -0.19 -13.63
C THR A 306 33.06 -0.62 -13.15
N LEU A 307 32.74 -1.90 -13.35
CA LEU A 307 31.47 -2.50 -12.97
C LEU A 307 31.67 -3.32 -11.69
N TYR A 308 30.70 -3.23 -10.80
CA TYR A 308 30.64 -3.95 -9.54
C TYR A 308 29.51 -4.95 -9.58
N GLY A 309 29.84 -6.20 -9.28
CA GLY A 309 28.93 -7.31 -9.17
C GLY A 309 28.78 -7.82 -7.74
N PHE A 310 27.61 -8.37 -7.40
CA PHE A 310 27.30 -8.85 -6.06
C PHE A 310 26.67 -10.23 -6.09
N ARG A 311 27.32 -11.21 -5.46
CA ARG A 311 26.68 -12.47 -5.10
C ARG A 311 25.90 -12.30 -3.82
N LEU A 312 24.67 -12.83 -3.78
CA LEU A 312 23.70 -12.51 -2.73
C LEU A 312 23.07 -13.78 -2.16
N ALA A 313 22.83 -13.79 -0.85
CA ALA A 313 22.09 -14.84 -0.16
C ALA A 313 21.23 -14.26 0.99
N PRO A 314 20.02 -14.82 1.25
CA PRO A 314 19.43 -15.99 0.59
C PRO A 314 18.75 -15.66 -0.76
N TYR A 315 18.55 -14.39 -1.08
CA TYR A 315 17.89 -13.97 -2.32
C TYR A 315 18.94 -13.48 -3.34
N PRO A 316 19.01 -14.05 -4.56
CA PRO A 316 20.03 -13.73 -5.57
C PRO A 316 19.75 -12.41 -6.32
N SER A 317 18.94 -11.51 -5.76
CA SER A 317 18.48 -10.28 -6.39
C SER A 317 18.60 -9.09 -5.43
N PHE A 318 18.60 -7.87 -5.97
CA PHE A 318 18.73 -6.63 -5.20
C PHE A 318 18.07 -5.46 -5.95
N LEU A 319 17.94 -4.31 -5.29
CA LEU A 319 17.33 -3.11 -5.86
C LEU A 319 18.36 -2.07 -6.30
N VAL A 320 18.17 -1.58 -7.53
CA VAL A 320 18.87 -0.43 -8.12
C VAL A 320 17.87 0.68 -8.33
N ASN A 321 17.98 1.75 -7.54
CA ASN A 321 17.01 2.85 -7.56
C ASN A 321 15.54 2.40 -7.42
N GLY A 322 15.30 1.29 -6.70
CA GLY A 322 13.98 0.68 -6.55
C GLY A 322 13.60 -0.36 -7.61
N HIS A 323 14.39 -0.57 -8.66
CA HIS A 323 14.14 -1.62 -9.66
C HIS A 323 14.84 -2.92 -9.30
N LEU A 324 14.16 -4.05 -9.51
CA LEU A 324 14.71 -5.37 -9.25
C LEU A 324 15.77 -5.73 -10.29
N ALA A 325 16.95 -6.10 -9.79
CA ALA A 325 18.08 -6.54 -10.59
C ALA A 325 18.65 -7.84 -10.00
N ARG A 326 19.23 -8.68 -10.85
CA ARG A 326 20.04 -9.83 -10.41
C ARG A 326 21.22 -10.03 -11.32
N GLN A 327 22.20 -10.77 -10.84
CA GLN A 327 23.26 -11.27 -11.71
C GLN A 327 22.86 -12.63 -12.31
N GLN A 328 23.57 -13.07 -13.35
CA GLN A 328 23.17 -14.23 -14.16
C GLN A 328 23.39 -15.60 -13.46
N TRP A 329 24.05 -15.63 -12.30
CA TRP A 329 24.50 -16.87 -11.63
C TRP A 329 23.39 -17.75 -11.09
#